data_AF-A0A8S3EES8-F1
#
_entry.id   AF-A0A8S3EES8-F1
#
_cell.length_a   1.000
_cell.length_b   1.000
_cell.length_c   1.000
_cell.angle_alpha   90.00
_cell.angle_beta   90.00
_cell.angle_gamma   90.00
#
_symmetry.space_group_name_H-M   'P 1'
#
loop_
_entity.id
_entity.type
_entity.pdbx_description
1 polymer ?
#
loop_
_entity_poly.entity_id
_entity_poly.type
_entity_poly.pdbx_seq_one_letter_code
_entity_poly.pdbx_strand_id
1 'polypeptide(L)' 'AEQEKGITIKSSSVSMYYELDDQILGDLKRDNNGFLVNLIDSPGHVDFSSEVTAALR' A
#
# COMPACT_ATOMS: atom_id res chain seq x y z
N ALA A 1 12.55 13.64 -12.68
CA ALA A 1 11.34 14.49 -12.65
C ALA A 1 10.58 14.40 -11.32
N GLU A 2 9.94 13.29 -10.96
CA GLU A 2 9.23 13.12 -9.68
C GLU A 2 10.20 12.98 -8.49
N GLN A 3 11.16 12.07 -8.63
CA GLN A 3 12.16 11.76 -7.60
C GLN A 3 13.07 12.95 -7.25
N GLU A 4 13.42 13.78 -8.23
CA GLU A 4 14.19 15.02 -8.02
C GLU A 4 13.38 16.11 -7.28
N LYS A 5 12.05 16.06 -7.38
CA LYS A 5 11.13 17.00 -6.73
C LYS A 5 10.61 16.48 -5.38
N GLY A 6 10.84 15.20 -5.05
CA GLY A 6 10.37 14.58 -3.82
C GLY A 6 8.85 14.52 -3.71
N ILE A 7 8.13 14.42 -4.84
CA ILE A 7 6.66 14.35 -4.89
C ILE A 7 6.19 13.15 -5.71
N THR A 8 5.06 12.57 -5.31
CA THR A 8 4.32 11.56 -6.09
C THR A 8 3.34 12.29 -7.02
N ILE A 9 3.47 12.09 -8.33
CA ILE A 9 2.56 12.69 -9.34
C ILE A 9 1.65 11.64 -9.96
N LYS A 10 2.05 10.36 -9.98
CA LYS A 10 1.25 9.27 -10.54
C LYS A 10 1.02 8.17 -9.53
N SER A 11 -0.15 7.56 -9.57
CA SER A 11 -0.44 6.40 -8.75
C SER A 11 0.36 5.17 -9.20
N SER A 12 0.86 4.40 -8.24
CA SER A 12 1.49 3.10 -8.47
C SER A 12 1.03 2.09 -7.41
N SER A 13 1.03 0.80 -7.77
CA SER A 13 0.70 -0.27 -6.84
C SER A 13 1.83 -1.29 -6.75
N VAL A 14 2.09 -1.76 -5.53
CA VAL A 14 3.02 -2.84 -5.25
C VAL A 14 2.37 -3.83 -4.30
N SER A 15 2.50 -5.11 -4.62
CA SER A 15 2.07 -6.20 -3.74
C SER A 15 3.28 -6.71 -2.96
N MET A 16 3.14 -6.76 -1.64
CA MET A 16 4.13 -7.28 -0.72
C MET A 16 3.54 -8.51 -0.03
N TYR A 17 4.31 -9.59 0.04
CA TYR A 17 3.93 -10.80 0.75
C TYR A 17 4.83 -10.97 1.97
N TYR A 18 4.22 -11.20 3.13
CA TYR A 18 4.96 -11.44 4.37
C TYR A 18 4.31 -12.54 5.19
N GLU A 19 5.11 -13.46 5.71
CA GLU A 19 4.65 -14.50 6.63
C GLU A 19 4.99 -14.07 8.06
N LEU A 20 3.97 -14.03 8.93
CA LEU A 20 4.15 -13.64 10.32
C LEU A 20 4.31 -14.86 11.22
N ASP A 21 5.18 -14.72 12.21
CA ASP A 21 5.36 -15.75 13.23
C ASP A 21 4.13 -15.86 14.13
N ASP A 22 3.89 -17.08 14.57
CA ASP A 22 2.80 -17.46 15.45
C ASP A 22 2.73 -16.65 16.76
N GLN A 23 3.86 -16.15 17.24
CA GLN A 23 3.94 -15.34 18.46
C GLN A 23 3.38 -13.93 18.26
N ILE A 24 3.47 -13.39 17.03
CA ILE A 24 2.98 -12.05 16.68
C ILE A 24 1.48 -12.08 16.43
N LEU A 25 0.96 -13.17 15.87
CA LEU A 25 -0.43 -13.27 15.45
C LEU A 25 -1.41 -13.52 16.59
N GLY A 26 -1.01 -14.17 17.67
CA GLY A 26 -1.90 -14.45 18.81
C GLY A 26 -3.22 -15.10 18.36
N ASP A 27 -4.34 -14.41 18.58
CA ASP A 27 -5.68 -14.86 18.23
C ASP A 27 -6.01 -14.75 16.72
N LEU A 28 -5.19 -14.03 15.95
CA LEU A 28 -5.33 -13.84 14.50
C LEU A 28 -4.63 -14.94 13.68
N LYS A 29 -4.13 -16.00 14.32
CA LYS A 29 -3.54 -17.16 13.62
C LYS A 29 -4.52 -17.75 12.59
N ARG A 30 -4.00 -18.10 11.41
CA ARG A 30 -4.74 -18.75 10.33
C ARG A 30 -3.91 -19.91 9.78
N ASP A 31 -4.53 -20.82 9.03
CA ASP A 31 -3.84 -21.98 8.43
C ASP A 31 -2.63 -21.59 7.56
N ASN A 32 -2.62 -20.35 7.06
CA ASN A 32 -1.50 -19.76 6.37
C ASN A 32 -1.29 -18.34 6.92
N ASN A 33 -0.23 -18.15 7.71
CA ASN A 33 0.16 -16.88 8.32
C ASN A 33 0.75 -15.89 7.29
N GLY A 34 0.56 -16.14 6.00
CA GLY A 34 0.90 -15.26 4.90
C GLY A 34 -0.09 -14.11 4.74
N PHE A 35 0.45 -12.90 4.66
CA PHE A 35 -0.28 -11.67 4.41
C PHE A 35 0.16 -11.11 3.06
N LEU A 36 -0.81 -10.92 2.17
CA LEU A 36 -0.63 -10.16 0.94
C LEU A 36 -1.10 -8.72 1.19
N VAL A 37 -0.16 -7.80 1.25
CA VAL A 37 -0.42 -6.37 1.42
C VAL A 37 -0.27 -5.69 0.07
N ASN A 38 -1.36 -5.13 -0.44
CA ASN A 38 -1.33 -4.27 -1.61
C ASN A 38 -1.14 -2.83 -1.15
N LEU A 39 0.02 -2.26 -1.42
CA LEU A 39 0.30 -0.84 -1.18
C LEU A 39 0.00 -0.06 -2.45
N ILE A 40 -0.80 0.98 -2.32
CA ILE A 40 -1.09 1.92 -3.40
C ILE A 40 -0.47 3.26 -2.99
N ASP A 41 0.53 3.70 -3.75
CA ASP A 41 1.08 5.04 -3.65
C ASP A 41 0.25 5.95 -4.54
N SER A 42 -0.36 6.99 -3.96
CA SER A 42 -1.22 7.94 -4.68
C SER A 42 -0.69 9.37 -4.52
N PRO A 43 -0.90 10.26 -5.50
CA PRO A 43 -0.42 11.65 -5.41
C PRO A 43 -1.00 12.41 -4.22
N GLY A 44 -0.16 13.16 -3.51
CA GLY A 44 -0.56 13.88 -2.28
C GLY A 44 -1.04 15.32 -2.48
N HIS A 45 -1.01 15.85 -3.71
CA HIS A 45 -1.38 17.24 -3.99
C HIS A 45 -2.87 17.38 -4.37
N VAL A 46 -3.52 18.48 -3.96
CA VAL A 46 -4.97 18.72 -4.15
C VAL A 46 -5.40 18.66 -5.62
N ASP A 47 -4.49 19.00 -6.53
CA ASP A 47 -4.74 18.95 -7.98
C ASP A 47 -4.95 17.53 -8.53
N PHE A 48 -4.68 16.48 -7.75
CA PHE A 48 -4.82 15.06 -8.14
C PHE A 48 -5.90 14.31 -7.34
N SER A 49 -6.84 15.05 -6.74
CA SER A 49 -7.92 14.50 -5.89
C SER A 49 -8.78 13.41 -6.55
N SER A 50 -8.93 13.43 -7.89
CA SER A 50 -9.63 12.39 -8.64
C SER A 50 -8.88 11.05 -8.61
N GLU A 51 -7.55 11.06 -8.67
CA GLU A 51 -6.71 9.86 -8.63
C GLU A 51 -6.63 9.25 -7.23
N VAL A 52 -6.60 10.10 -6.19
CA VAL A 52 -6.70 9.66 -4.78
C VAL A 52 -8.05 8.98 -4.51
N THR A 53 -9.13 9.55 -5.03
CA THR A 53 -10.48 8.98 -4.87
C THR A 53 -10.60 7.62 -5.58
N ALA A 54 -9.93 7.45 -6.72
CA ALA A 54 -9.90 6.18 -7.45
C ALA A 54 -9.05 5.12 -6.75
N ALA A 55 -7.97 5.50 -6.05
CA ALA A 55 -7.13 4.58 -5.28
C ALA A 55 -7.84 4.03 -4.02
N LEU A 56 -8.83 4.76 -3.48
CA LEU A 56 -9.57 4.40 -2.28
C LEU A 56 -10.88 3.62 -2.53
N ARG A 57 -11.30 3.51 -3.80
CA ARG A 57 -12.52 2.79 -4.21
C ARG A 57 -12.18 1.42 -4.77
#